data_AF-A0A2N5HMH2-F1
#
_entry.id   AF-A0A2N5HMH2-F1
#
_cell.length_a   1.000
_cell.length_b   1.000
_cell.length_c   1.000
_cell.angle_alpha   90.00
_cell.angle_beta   90.00
_cell.angle_gamma   90.00
#
_symmetry.space_group_name_H-M   'P 1'
#
loop_
_entity.id
_entity.type
_entity.pdbx_description
1 polymer ?
#
loop_
_entity_poly.entity_id
_entity_poly.type
_entity_poly.pdbx_seq_one_letter_code
_entity_poly.pdbx_strand_id
1 'polypeptide(L)'
;MQAYLFVHFKEKRTPDGEQVYFGVSKDGFQWEEVNDGNPVLWSYYGDKGVRDFTITRTKEGKFVILATDLSLSYGMLNQYQHSWAEIGRNGSKCLVLWESDDLIHWSDQRMIQLGDDDFGCLWAPDIIYDKRNDDYVIHWSSSHSSNDYGEKGIYYSRTKDFVNFTKAEVLYQKEDSGVIDSAMYEEDGKYYFFLKSEKNPARIILMESENITGPFKKIEDFDKSMDSLQEGQYEAPTAFKLEDGRWCLFLDFYGVSAEEQGYVPFIADQLSKGNFIRSDQSFKFPYGYKHGTILPITREEYARLKAFKKKPSEY
;
A
#
# COMPACT_ATOMS: atom_id res chain seq x y z
N MET A 1 -20.04 -10.62 -11.30
CA MET A 1 -19.39 -9.56 -12.09
C MET A 1 -18.72 -8.58 -11.15
N GLN A 2 -17.41 -8.74 -10.99
CA GLN A 2 -16.55 -7.95 -10.11
C GLN A 2 -15.94 -6.78 -10.88
N ALA A 3 -15.61 -5.69 -10.18
CA ALA A 3 -14.78 -4.61 -10.69
C ALA A 3 -13.73 -4.27 -9.63
N TYR A 4 -12.78 -3.39 -9.96
CA TYR A 4 -11.66 -3.06 -9.09
C TYR A 4 -11.46 -1.55 -9.02
N LEU A 5 -11.14 -1.06 -7.83
CA LEU A 5 -10.64 0.28 -7.55
C LEU A 5 -9.18 0.15 -7.14
N PHE A 6 -8.32 0.99 -7.71
CA PHE A 6 -6.93 1.16 -7.30
C PHE A 6 -6.77 2.56 -6.72
N VAL A 7 -6.46 2.63 -5.43
CA VAL A 7 -6.07 3.88 -4.75
C VAL A 7 -4.56 4.00 -4.78
N HIS A 8 -4.03 5.06 -5.40
CA HIS A 8 -2.61 5.23 -5.72
C HIS A 8 -2.22 6.72 -5.74
N PHE A 9 -0.92 7.02 -5.89
CA PHE A 9 -0.43 8.37 -6.25
C PHE A 9 0.27 8.36 -7.61
N LYS A 10 0.66 9.56 -8.07
CA LYS A 10 1.50 9.77 -9.24
C LYS A 10 2.85 10.32 -8.81
N GLU A 11 3.95 9.70 -9.20
CA GLU A 11 5.25 10.31 -8.93
C GLU A 11 5.46 11.54 -9.81
N LYS A 12 5.28 12.73 -9.22
CA LYS A 12 5.51 14.03 -9.87
C LYS A 12 6.28 14.94 -8.91
N ARG A 13 6.98 15.92 -9.48
CA ARG A 13 7.68 16.96 -8.70
C ARG A 13 6.75 18.10 -8.26
N THR A 14 5.51 18.11 -8.72
CA THR A 14 4.49 19.10 -8.39
C THR A 14 3.61 18.62 -7.23
N PRO A 15 3.02 19.53 -6.44
CA PRO A 15 2.24 19.17 -5.24
C PRO A 15 1.06 18.22 -5.46
N ASP A 16 0.54 18.16 -6.68
CA ASP A 16 -0.56 17.25 -7.01
C ASP A 16 -0.12 15.79 -7.15
N GLY A 17 1.17 15.51 -7.36
CA GLY A 17 1.65 14.14 -7.54
C GLY A 17 1.37 13.23 -6.34
N GLU A 18 1.63 13.73 -5.14
CA GLU A 18 1.54 12.99 -3.88
C GLU A 18 0.19 13.28 -3.22
N GLN A 19 -0.89 12.93 -3.92
CA GLN A 19 -2.28 13.08 -3.48
C GLN A 19 -3.05 11.78 -3.78
N VAL A 20 -4.31 11.68 -3.35
CA VAL A 20 -5.10 10.46 -3.56
C VAL A 20 -5.66 10.43 -4.97
N TYR A 21 -5.24 9.46 -5.78
CA TYR A 21 -5.80 9.18 -7.09
C TYR A 21 -6.52 7.84 -7.13
N PHE A 22 -7.59 7.78 -7.92
CA PHE A 22 -8.32 6.55 -8.18
C PHE A 22 -8.16 6.10 -9.63
N GLY A 23 -8.00 4.80 -9.80
CA GLY A 23 -8.11 4.11 -11.07
C GLY A 23 -9.14 3.00 -10.95
N VAL A 24 -9.87 2.70 -12.01
CA VAL A 24 -10.87 1.63 -11.98
C VAL A 24 -10.69 0.66 -13.14
N SER A 25 -11.01 -0.60 -12.91
CA SER A 25 -10.97 -1.65 -13.92
C SER A 25 -12.18 -2.56 -13.82
N LYS A 26 -12.63 -3.06 -14.97
CA LYS A 26 -13.73 -4.04 -15.04
C LYS A 26 -13.27 -5.47 -14.89
N ASP A 27 -12.00 -5.75 -15.14
CA ASP A 27 -11.41 -7.08 -15.26
C ASP A 27 -10.10 -7.24 -14.47
N GLY A 28 -9.51 -6.14 -14.01
CA GLY A 28 -8.23 -6.10 -13.30
C GLY A 28 -7.02 -5.88 -14.23
N PHE A 29 -7.24 -5.85 -15.55
CA PHE A 29 -6.20 -5.79 -16.58
C PHE A 29 -6.21 -4.44 -17.30
N GLN A 30 -7.41 -3.96 -17.65
CA GLN A 30 -7.60 -2.69 -18.35
C GLN A 30 -8.02 -1.63 -17.34
N TRP A 31 -7.08 -0.77 -16.97
CA TRP A 31 -7.30 0.30 -16.00
C TRP A 31 -7.64 1.62 -16.69
N GLU A 32 -8.55 2.35 -16.08
CA GLU A 32 -9.01 3.64 -16.52
C GLU A 32 -8.88 4.66 -15.40
N GLU A 33 -8.59 5.91 -15.77
CA GLU A 33 -8.52 7.00 -14.81
C GLU A 33 -9.92 7.39 -14.29
N VAL A 34 -9.94 7.91 -13.06
CA VAL A 34 -11.08 8.59 -12.44
C VAL A 34 -10.78 10.09 -12.40
N ASN A 35 -11.83 10.93 -12.41
CA ASN A 35 -11.70 12.39 -12.30
C ASN A 35 -10.78 13.06 -13.34
N ASP A 36 -10.77 12.56 -14.59
CA ASP A 36 -9.87 13.05 -15.67
C ASP A 36 -8.38 12.98 -15.30
N GLY A 37 -8.02 11.98 -14.47
CA GLY A 37 -6.65 11.82 -14.01
C GLY A 37 -6.20 12.90 -13.03
N ASN A 38 -7.12 13.62 -12.38
CA ASN A 38 -6.83 14.58 -11.31
C ASN A 38 -7.00 13.93 -9.93
N PRO A 39 -6.39 14.50 -8.87
CA PRO A 39 -6.60 14.01 -7.50
C PRO A 39 -8.08 13.94 -7.13
N VAL A 40 -8.46 12.89 -6.39
CA VAL A 40 -9.79 12.72 -5.80
C VAL A 40 -9.84 13.38 -4.42
N LEU A 41 -8.80 13.18 -3.61
CA LEU A 41 -8.61 13.80 -2.30
C LEU A 41 -7.25 14.47 -2.22
N TRP A 42 -7.18 15.50 -1.37
CA TRP A 42 -5.97 16.25 -1.08
C TRP A 42 -5.63 16.15 0.40
N SER A 43 -4.34 16.06 0.69
CA SER A 43 -3.79 16.23 2.04
C SER A 43 -3.43 17.69 2.27
N TYR A 44 -4.05 18.30 3.28
CA TYR A 44 -3.86 19.69 3.68
C TYR A 44 -3.13 19.85 5.02
N TYR A 45 -3.10 18.79 5.83
CA TYR A 45 -2.39 18.73 7.11
C TYR A 45 -1.12 17.87 7.01
N GLY A 46 -0.29 17.89 8.05
CA GLY A 46 1.00 17.19 8.06
C GLY A 46 1.96 17.75 7.01
N ASP A 47 2.56 16.85 6.23
CA ASP A 47 3.47 17.18 5.15
C ASP A 47 2.76 17.68 3.88
N LYS A 48 1.42 17.67 3.86
CA LYS A 48 0.56 18.14 2.74
C LYS A 48 0.72 17.34 1.45
N GLY A 49 1.18 16.11 1.58
CA GLY A 49 1.18 15.09 0.54
C GLY A 49 1.00 13.72 1.18
N VAL A 50 0.51 12.78 0.38
CA VAL A 50 0.27 11.40 0.82
C VAL A 50 0.76 10.41 -0.23
N ARG A 51 1.27 9.29 0.27
CA ARG A 51 1.85 8.20 -0.52
C ARG A 51 1.44 6.85 0.05
N ASP A 52 1.71 5.79 -0.70
CA ASP A 52 1.67 4.41 -0.22
C ASP A 52 0.31 4.03 0.39
N PHE A 53 -0.72 4.02 -0.45
CA PHE A 53 -2.10 3.89 0.04
C PHE A 53 -2.49 2.45 0.33
N THR A 54 -3.30 2.29 1.37
CA THR A 54 -4.17 1.13 1.55
C THR A 54 -5.63 1.56 1.63
N ILE A 55 -6.51 0.69 1.15
CA ILE A 55 -7.95 0.87 1.22
C ILE A 55 -8.60 -0.44 1.65
N THR A 56 -9.54 -0.35 2.58
CA THR A 56 -10.35 -1.51 2.99
C THR A 56 -11.83 -1.16 3.00
N ARG A 57 -12.66 -2.17 2.75
CA ARG A 57 -14.09 -2.12 3.08
C ARG A 57 -14.28 -2.77 4.45
N THR A 58 -14.75 -1.98 5.40
CA THR A 58 -15.08 -2.44 6.74
C THR A 58 -16.23 -3.45 6.71
N LYS A 59 -16.41 -4.18 7.82
CA LYS A 59 -17.50 -5.13 8.06
C LYS A 59 -18.87 -4.46 7.93
N GLU A 60 -18.94 -3.19 8.33
CA GLU A 60 -20.13 -2.34 8.27
C GLU A 60 -20.37 -1.76 6.87
N GLY A 61 -19.48 -2.01 5.92
CA GLY A 61 -19.61 -1.60 4.52
C GLY A 61 -19.01 -0.22 4.19
N LYS A 62 -18.46 0.49 5.18
CA LYS A 62 -17.70 1.74 4.96
C LYS A 62 -16.35 1.47 4.34
N PHE A 63 -15.80 2.46 3.64
CA PHE A 63 -14.46 2.44 3.08
C PHE A 63 -13.53 3.29 3.94
N VAL A 64 -12.32 2.79 4.19
CA VAL A 64 -11.27 3.51 4.90
C VAL A 64 -10.02 3.52 4.03
N ILE A 65 -9.45 4.70 3.83
CA ILE A 65 -8.13 4.89 3.22
C ILE A 65 -7.14 5.24 4.33
N LEU A 66 -5.97 4.59 4.30
CA LEU A 66 -4.77 5.02 5.02
C LEU A 66 -3.64 5.33 4.05
N ALA A 67 -2.78 6.26 4.41
CA ALA A 67 -1.61 6.64 3.62
C ALA A 67 -0.46 7.13 4.50
N THR A 68 0.77 7.01 3.99
CA THR A 68 1.94 7.71 4.52
C THR A 68 1.73 9.22 4.41
N ASP A 69 1.94 9.98 5.49
CA ASP A 69 2.03 11.45 5.44
C ASP A 69 3.43 11.87 4.97
N LEU A 70 3.56 12.21 3.68
CA LEU A 70 4.82 12.62 3.09
C LEU A 70 4.61 13.41 1.80
N SER A 71 5.25 14.57 1.70
CA SER A 71 5.43 15.29 0.44
C SER A 71 6.90 15.53 0.14
N LEU A 72 7.41 14.90 -0.91
CA LEU A 72 8.71 15.26 -1.46
C LEU A 72 8.68 16.61 -2.16
N SER A 73 7.56 16.98 -2.81
CA SER A 73 7.43 18.27 -3.50
C SER A 73 7.62 19.45 -2.56
N TYR A 74 7.01 19.41 -1.36
CA TYR A 74 7.17 20.45 -0.35
C TYR A 74 8.37 20.24 0.58
N GLY A 75 8.59 19.00 1.02
CA GLY A 75 9.49 18.69 2.12
C GLY A 75 10.92 18.35 1.71
N MET A 76 11.16 17.75 0.54
CA MET A 76 12.47 17.12 0.25
C MET A 76 13.65 18.11 0.36
N LEU A 77 13.52 19.31 -0.20
CA LEU A 77 14.56 20.35 -0.12
C LEU A 77 14.54 21.09 1.22
N ASN A 78 13.35 21.48 1.71
CA ASN A 78 13.23 22.48 2.78
C ASN A 78 13.18 21.89 4.20
N GLN A 79 12.63 20.68 4.34
CA GLN A 79 12.40 19.99 5.61
C GLN A 79 13.40 18.85 5.80
N TYR A 80 13.68 18.11 4.73
CA TYR A 80 14.44 16.86 4.79
C TYR A 80 15.86 16.93 4.22
N GLN A 81 16.29 18.10 3.74
CA GLN A 81 17.68 18.34 3.29
C GLN A 81 18.18 17.30 2.26
N HIS A 82 17.31 16.87 1.35
CA HIS A 82 17.58 15.80 0.37
C HIS A 82 18.00 14.44 0.97
N SER A 83 17.58 14.14 2.20
CA SER A 83 18.00 12.94 2.93
C SER A 83 16.84 12.00 3.22
N TRP A 84 16.84 10.83 2.58
CA TRP A 84 15.92 9.73 2.94
C TRP A 84 16.17 9.20 4.35
N ALA A 85 17.40 9.28 4.86
CA ALA A 85 17.71 8.94 6.25
C ALA A 85 17.04 9.92 7.23
N GLU A 86 16.97 11.21 6.87
CA GLU A 86 16.29 12.23 7.66
C GLU A 86 14.78 11.98 7.69
N ILE A 87 14.16 11.68 6.54
CA ILE A 87 12.74 11.30 6.52
C ILE A 87 12.51 10.02 7.34
N GLY A 88 13.38 9.03 7.19
CA GLY A 88 13.28 7.76 7.91
C GLY A 88 13.30 7.92 9.43
N ARG A 89 14.08 8.88 9.96
CA ARG A 89 14.27 9.11 11.39
C ARG A 89 13.33 10.17 11.97
N ASN A 90 13.15 11.27 11.25
CA ASN A 90 12.49 12.50 11.74
C ASN A 90 11.27 12.91 10.89
N GLY A 91 10.88 12.10 9.90
CA GLY A 91 9.66 12.31 9.13
C GLY A 91 8.39 12.12 9.95
N SER A 92 7.24 12.30 9.29
CA SER A 92 5.94 12.23 9.95
C SER A 92 5.75 10.90 10.69
N LYS A 93 5.34 11.02 11.96
CA LYS A 93 4.96 9.88 12.82
C LYS A 93 3.46 9.59 12.73
N CYS A 94 2.79 10.12 11.71
CA CYS A 94 1.37 9.96 11.49
C CYS A 94 1.10 9.24 10.16
N LEU A 95 0.02 8.47 10.14
CA LEU A 95 -0.68 8.14 8.91
C LEU A 95 -1.82 9.12 8.69
N VAL A 96 -2.27 9.22 7.44
CA VAL A 96 -3.44 10.02 7.07
C VAL A 96 -4.62 9.09 6.80
N LEU A 97 -5.79 9.43 7.34
CA LEU A 97 -7.01 8.63 7.28
C LEU A 97 -8.17 9.40 6.66
N TRP A 98 -8.92 8.73 5.78
CA TRP A 98 -10.23 9.17 5.28
C TRP A 98 -11.24 8.02 5.31
N GLU A 99 -12.52 8.35 5.52
CA GLU A 99 -13.63 7.39 5.53
C GLU A 99 -14.70 7.79 4.51
N SER A 100 -15.38 6.81 3.91
CA SER A 100 -16.49 7.05 2.99
C SER A 100 -17.54 5.95 3.09
N ASP A 101 -18.81 6.31 2.86
CA ASP A 101 -19.88 5.32 2.74
C ASP A 101 -20.07 4.85 1.28
N ASP A 102 -19.56 5.58 0.28
CA ASP A 102 -19.93 5.36 -1.13
C ASP A 102 -18.81 5.48 -2.17
N LEU A 103 -17.57 5.73 -1.71
CA LEU A 103 -16.34 6.01 -2.47
C LEU A 103 -16.30 7.36 -3.19
N ILE A 104 -17.33 8.19 -3.03
CA ILE A 104 -17.45 9.51 -3.66
C ILE A 104 -17.32 10.63 -2.63
N HIS A 105 -18.07 10.51 -1.53
CA HIS A 105 -18.09 11.48 -0.46
C HIS A 105 -17.20 10.98 0.68
N TRP A 106 -16.14 11.73 0.98
CA TRP A 106 -15.15 11.36 1.97
C TRP A 106 -15.23 12.29 3.17
N SER A 107 -14.87 11.79 4.35
CA SER A 107 -14.72 12.58 5.56
C SER A 107 -13.60 13.62 5.42
N ASP A 108 -13.51 14.52 6.40
CA ASP A 108 -12.32 15.36 6.54
C ASP A 108 -11.07 14.49 6.82
N GLN A 109 -9.92 15.02 6.40
CA GLN A 109 -8.61 14.41 6.66
C GLN A 109 -8.38 14.26 8.18
N ARG A 110 -8.02 13.06 8.62
CA ARG A 110 -7.58 12.78 9.98
C ARG A 110 -6.10 12.38 10.00
N MET A 111 -5.33 12.96 10.92
CA MET A 111 -3.97 12.51 11.22
C MET A 111 -4.05 11.49 12.37
N ILE A 112 -3.53 10.28 12.15
CA ILE A 112 -3.47 9.24 13.18
C ILE A 112 -2.01 8.94 13.52
N GLN A 113 -1.65 9.06 14.80
CA GLN A 113 -0.34 8.64 15.29
C GLN A 113 -0.45 7.20 15.79
N LEU A 114 0.34 6.29 15.22
CA LEU A 114 0.44 4.90 15.67
C LEU A 114 1.84 4.68 16.25
N GLY A 115 1.92 4.21 17.50
CA GLY A 115 3.19 4.12 18.22
C GLY A 115 3.47 5.33 19.12
N ASP A 116 4.70 5.43 19.61
CA ASP A 116 5.17 6.44 20.55
C ASP A 116 6.38 7.22 19.98
N ASP A 117 7.06 8.00 20.84
CA ASP A 117 8.17 8.85 20.41
C ASP A 117 9.44 8.07 20.01
N ASP A 118 9.51 6.77 20.27
CA ASP A 118 10.63 5.92 19.86
C ASP A 118 10.58 5.52 18.38
N PHE A 119 9.43 5.70 17.71
CA PHE A 119 9.30 5.47 16.28
C PHE A 119 9.88 6.63 15.46
N GLY A 120 10.47 6.29 14.32
CA GLY A 120 10.71 7.23 13.23
C GLY A 120 9.44 7.43 12.38
N CYS A 121 9.59 7.50 11.07
CA CYS A 121 8.45 7.65 10.16
C CYS A 121 7.50 6.43 10.17
N LEU A 122 6.20 6.67 9.95
CA LEU A 122 5.23 5.61 9.67
C LEU A 122 5.03 5.52 8.15
N TRP A 123 5.47 4.43 7.52
CA TRP A 123 5.47 4.27 6.05
C TRP A 123 4.70 3.06 5.57
N ALA A 124 4.07 3.22 4.40
CA ALA A 124 3.43 2.15 3.63
C ALA A 124 2.50 1.29 4.49
N PRO A 125 1.41 1.88 5.03
CA PRO A 125 0.45 1.11 5.79
C PRO A 125 -0.29 0.12 4.90
N ASP A 126 -0.64 -1.02 5.47
CA ASP A 126 -1.65 -1.92 4.92
C ASP A 126 -2.58 -2.44 6.03
N ILE A 127 -3.78 -2.90 5.64
CA ILE A 127 -4.86 -3.27 6.55
C ILE A 127 -5.38 -4.66 6.20
N ILE A 128 -5.43 -5.53 7.20
CA ILE A 128 -6.09 -6.83 7.09
C ILE A 128 -7.12 -7.03 8.21
N TYR A 129 -8.26 -7.62 7.86
CA TYR A 129 -9.33 -7.93 8.82
C TYR A 129 -9.10 -9.28 9.50
N ASP A 130 -9.03 -9.29 10.82
CA ASP A 130 -8.90 -10.48 11.64
C ASP A 130 -10.28 -11.01 12.04
N LYS A 131 -10.78 -11.98 11.27
CA LYS A 131 -12.08 -12.63 11.50
C LYS A 131 -12.16 -13.30 12.89
N ARG A 132 -11.04 -13.70 13.49
CA ARG A 132 -11.03 -14.41 14.78
C ARG A 132 -11.26 -13.46 15.94
N ASN A 133 -10.68 -12.25 15.87
CA ASN A 133 -10.78 -11.23 16.92
C ASN A 133 -11.85 -10.15 16.64
N ASP A 134 -12.45 -10.17 15.44
CA ASP A 134 -13.44 -9.18 14.98
C ASP A 134 -12.85 -7.76 15.07
N ASP A 135 -11.63 -7.61 14.56
CA ASP A 135 -10.85 -6.37 14.52
C ASP A 135 -10.00 -6.27 13.24
N TYR A 136 -9.33 -5.13 13.07
CA TYR A 136 -8.42 -4.84 11.97
C TYR A 136 -6.99 -4.76 12.50
N VAL A 137 -6.06 -5.36 11.77
CA VAL A 137 -4.62 -5.19 11.98
C VAL A 137 -4.13 -4.18 10.94
N ILE A 138 -3.63 -3.05 11.42
CA ILE A 138 -2.95 -2.04 10.60
C ILE A 138 -1.46 -2.27 10.81
N HIS A 139 -0.71 -2.47 9.73
CA HIS A 139 0.73 -2.68 9.80
C HIS A 139 1.49 -1.74 8.87
N TRP A 140 2.69 -1.32 9.28
CA TRP A 140 3.49 -0.32 8.59
C TRP A 140 4.99 -0.57 8.79
N SER A 141 5.79 0.02 7.92
CA SER A 141 7.24 0.02 8.01
C SER A 141 7.73 1.19 8.85
N SER A 142 8.67 0.97 9.75
CA SER A 142 9.26 2.07 10.54
C SER A 142 10.69 1.79 10.99
N SER A 143 11.46 2.85 11.16
CA SER A 143 12.71 2.83 11.92
C SER A 143 12.38 3.03 13.41
N HIS A 144 13.27 2.63 14.32
CA HIS A 144 12.97 2.69 15.76
C HIS A 144 14.21 3.00 16.60
N SER A 145 14.04 3.73 17.69
CA SER A 145 15.14 4.19 18.55
C SER A 145 15.94 3.03 19.17
N SER A 146 15.32 1.87 19.37
CA SER A 146 15.96 0.66 19.92
C SER A 146 17.15 0.14 19.10
N ASN A 147 17.27 0.52 17.82
CA ASN A 147 18.41 0.21 16.97
C ASN A 147 19.06 1.47 16.37
N ASP A 148 18.95 2.62 17.06
CA ASP A 148 19.37 3.95 16.59
C ASP A 148 18.81 4.30 15.21
N TYR A 149 17.54 3.97 14.98
CA TYR A 149 16.84 4.22 13.71
C TYR A 149 17.53 3.57 12.50
N GLY A 150 18.08 2.37 12.72
CA GLY A 150 18.76 1.56 11.71
C GLY A 150 17.81 0.83 10.75
N GLU A 151 18.11 -0.44 10.47
CA GLU A 151 17.28 -1.30 9.60
C GLU A 151 15.81 -1.30 10.06
N LYS A 152 14.87 -1.13 9.12
CA LYS A 152 13.44 -1.01 9.44
C LYS A 152 12.80 -2.37 9.71
N GLY A 153 11.77 -2.34 10.55
CA GLY A 153 10.89 -3.48 10.79
C GLY A 153 9.45 -3.16 10.41
N ILE A 154 8.62 -4.19 10.39
CA ILE A 154 7.17 -4.04 10.28
C ILE A 154 6.57 -4.08 11.68
N TYR A 155 5.76 -3.09 11.98
CA TYR A 155 5.03 -2.95 13.22
C TYR A 155 3.53 -2.97 12.94
N TYR A 156 2.74 -3.26 13.96
CA TYR A 156 1.29 -3.27 13.83
C TYR A 156 0.57 -2.72 15.05
N SER A 157 -0.66 -2.28 14.83
CA SER A 157 -1.63 -1.90 15.85
C SER A 157 -3.01 -2.44 15.45
N ARG A 158 -3.88 -2.67 16.43
CA ARG A 158 -5.23 -3.19 16.23
C ARG A 158 -6.28 -2.12 16.46
N THR A 159 -7.35 -2.17 15.70
CA THR A 159 -8.53 -1.30 15.88
C THR A 159 -9.82 -2.02 15.52
N LYS A 160 -10.93 -1.62 16.13
CA LYS A 160 -12.28 -2.08 15.72
C LYS A 160 -13.07 -1.02 14.96
N ASP A 161 -12.66 0.24 15.07
CA ASP A 161 -13.46 1.40 14.70
C ASP A 161 -12.68 2.48 13.96
N PHE A 162 -11.37 2.29 13.75
CA PHE A 162 -10.47 3.28 13.16
C PHE A 162 -10.44 4.62 13.92
N VAL A 163 -10.77 4.59 15.21
CA VAL A 163 -10.69 5.72 16.14
C VAL A 163 -9.78 5.37 17.31
N ASN A 164 -9.92 4.17 17.87
CA ASN A 164 -9.14 3.66 18.98
C ASN A 164 -8.15 2.61 18.47
N PHE A 165 -6.89 2.76 18.85
CA PHE A 165 -5.79 1.89 18.42
C PHE A 165 -5.08 1.30 19.62
N THR A 166 -4.68 0.02 19.55
CA THR A 166 -3.83 -0.59 20.57
C THR A 166 -2.41 -0.04 20.51
N LYS A 167 -1.62 -0.32 21.55
CA LYS A 167 -0.18 -0.06 21.50
C LYS A 167 0.44 -0.80 20.30
N ALA A 168 1.42 -0.15 19.66
CA ALA A 168 2.18 -0.75 18.58
C ALA A 168 3.03 -1.94 19.07
N GLU A 169 3.09 -2.99 18.27
CA GLU A 169 3.90 -4.19 18.51
C GLU A 169 4.70 -4.54 17.24
N VAL A 170 5.78 -5.32 17.40
CA VAL A 170 6.56 -5.82 16.25
C VAL A 170 5.74 -6.91 15.56
N LEU A 171 5.48 -6.73 14.26
CA LEU A 171 4.88 -7.78 13.42
C LEU A 171 5.96 -8.69 12.84
N TYR A 172 7.01 -8.09 12.28
CA TYR A 172 8.10 -8.82 11.67
C TYR A 172 9.39 -8.00 11.57
N GLN A 173 10.51 -8.63 11.87
CA GLN A 173 11.86 -8.13 11.64
C GLN A 173 12.68 -9.25 11.01
N LYS A 174 13.48 -8.91 10.00
CA LYS A 174 14.41 -9.84 9.36
C LYS A 174 15.76 -9.72 10.07
N GLU A 175 16.40 -10.84 10.39
CA GLU A 175 17.58 -10.87 11.27
C GLU A 175 18.82 -10.21 10.66
N ASP A 176 18.92 -10.21 9.33
CA ASP A 176 20.11 -9.84 8.56
C ASP A 176 19.87 -8.69 7.54
N SER A 177 18.72 -8.01 7.63
CA SER A 177 18.31 -6.90 6.76
C SER A 177 17.08 -6.19 7.31
N GLY A 178 16.84 -4.96 6.89
CA GLY A 178 15.57 -4.28 7.03
C GLY A 178 14.55 -4.79 6.03
N VAL A 179 13.29 -4.53 6.35
CA VAL A 179 12.11 -4.86 5.55
C VAL A 179 11.14 -3.70 5.54
N ILE A 180 10.52 -3.48 4.39
CA ILE A 180 9.51 -2.43 4.17
C ILE A 180 8.37 -2.94 3.29
N ASP A 181 7.37 -2.08 3.07
CA ASP A 181 6.27 -2.25 2.10
C ASP A 181 5.51 -3.56 2.29
N SER A 182 5.01 -3.74 3.51
CA SER A 182 4.26 -4.92 3.89
C SER A 182 2.86 -4.94 3.29
N ALA A 183 2.46 -6.06 2.68
CA ALA A 183 1.08 -6.29 2.23
C ALA A 183 0.61 -7.70 2.62
N MET A 184 -0.59 -7.82 3.21
CA MET A 184 -1.08 -9.09 3.76
C MET A 184 -2.44 -9.51 3.22
N TYR A 185 -2.56 -10.79 2.87
CA TYR A 185 -3.79 -11.38 2.33
C TYR A 185 -4.13 -12.69 3.03
N GLU A 186 -5.42 -13.03 3.08
CA GLU A 186 -5.91 -14.32 3.57
C GLU A 186 -6.39 -15.19 2.42
N GLU A 187 -5.94 -16.44 2.37
CA GLU A 187 -6.47 -17.47 1.48
C GLU A 187 -6.51 -18.82 2.21
N ASP A 188 -7.70 -19.45 2.19
CA ASP A 188 -7.97 -20.76 2.77
C ASP A 188 -7.56 -20.90 4.25
N GLY A 189 -7.77 -19.84 5.03
CA GLY A 189 -7.50 -19.78 6.46
C GLY A 189 -6.06 -19.45 6.84
N LYS A 190 -5.18 -19.24 5.85
CA LYS A 190 -3.77 -18.85 6.03
C LYS A 190 -3.54 -17.42 5.60
N TYR A 191 -2.52 -16.81 6.20
CA TYR A 191 -2.09 -15.45 5.93
C TYR A 191 -0.82 -15.45 5.10
N TYR A 192 -0.81 -14.64 4.05
CA TYR A 192 0.26 -14.50 3.07
C TYR A 192 0.76 -13.07 3.12
N PHE A 193 2.05 -12.91 3.38
CA PHE A 193 2.66 -11.65 3.77
C PHE A 193 3.82 -11.32 2.84
N PHE A 194 3.58 -10.38 1.93
CA PHE A 194 4.59 -9.84 1.04
C PHE A 194 5.38 -8.74 1.74
N LEU A 195 6.69 -8.70 1.48
CA LEU A 195 7.61 -7.69 2.01
C LEU A 195 8.67 -7.37 0.96
N LYS A 196 9.12 -6.13 0.92
CA LYS A 196 10.40 -5.78 0.31
C LYS A 196 11.53 -6.01 1.31
N SER A 197 12.41 -6.94 1.02
CA SER A 197 13.67 -7.12 1.75
C SER A 197 14.71 -6.15 1.20
N GLU A 198 15.38 -5.39 2.07
CA GLU A 198 16.39 -4.42 1.63
C GLU A 198 17.70 -5.08 1.18
N LYS A 199 18.03 -6.27 1.74
CA LYS A 199 19.24 -7.06 1.47
C LYS A 199 19.02 -8.55 1.72
N ASN A 200 19.92 -9.36 1.19
CA ASN A 200 20.05 -10.80 1.47
C ASN A 200 18.76 -11.61 1.31
N PRO A 201 18.14 -11.64 0.12
CA PRO A 201 18.38 -10.82 -1.08
C PRO A 201 17.54 -9.53 -1.09
N ALA A 202 17.94 -8.53 -1.87
CA ALA A 202 17.22 -7.26 -2.02
C ALA A 202 16.04 -7.39 -3.02
N ARG A 203 14.99 -8.14 -2.63
CA ARG A 203 13.81 -8.41 -3.46
C ARG A 203 12.54 -8.45 -2.65
N ILE A 204 11.41 -8.54 -3.35
CA ILE A 204 10.15 -8.95 -2.74
C ILE A 204 10.28 -10.40 -2.27
N ILE A 205 9.82 -10.67 -1.05
CA ILE A 205 9.69 -12.00 -0.48
C ILE A 205 8.23 -12.25 -0.10
N LEU A 206 7.82 -13.50 -0.11
CA LEU A 206 6.50 -13.95 0.33
C LEU A 206 6.65 -14.91 1.51
N MET A 207 5.90 -14.66 2.57
CA MET A 207 5.83 -15.52 3.75
C MET A 207 4.40 -15.98 4.03
N GLU A 208 4.24 -17.09 4.72
CA GLU A 208 2.95 -17.64 5.15
C GLU A 208 2.88 -17.81 6.68
N SER A 209 1.68 -17.76 7.24
CA SER A 209 1.40 -18.15 8.62
C SER A 209 -0.03 -18.66 8.80
N GLU A 210 -0.25 -19.49 9.82
CA GLU A 210 -1.58 -19.91 10.30
C GLU A 210 -2.25 -18.83 11.18
N ASN A 211 -1.51 -17.79 11.59
CA ASN A 211 -2.00 -16.66 12.37
C ASN A 211 -1.58 -15.33 11.74
N ILE A 212 -2.42 -14.31 11.90
CA ILE A 212 -2.23 -13.00 11.27
C ILE A 212 -0.97 -12.26 11.76
N THR A 213 -0.50 -12.59 12.96
CA THR A 213 0.71 -12.02 13.58
C THR A 213 1.87 -13.01 13.66
N GLY A 214 1.85 -14.07 12.84
CA GLY A 214 2.92 -15.04 12.77
C GLY A 214 2.83 -16.19 13.80
N PRO A 215 3.90 -17.01 13.93
CA PRO A 215 5.18 -16.88 13.24
C PRO A 215 5.04 -17.08 11.72
N PHE A 216 5.87 -16.38 10.95
CA PHE A 216 5.87 -16.43 9.49
C PHE A 216 6.96 -17.36 8.97
N LYS A 217 6.66 -18.08 7.89
CA LYS A 217 7.60 -18.94 7.17
C LYS A 217 7.67 -18.53 5.71
N LYS A 218 8.87 -18.42 5.16
CA LYS A 218 9.07 -18.06 3.76
C LYS A 218 8.55 -19.11 2.77
N ILE A 219 7.97 -18.66 1.66
CA ILE A 219 7.58 -19.50 0.52
C ILE A 219 8.71 -19.46 -0.52
N GLU A 220 9.60 -20.45 -0.49
CA GLU A 220 10.78 -20.47 -1.39
C GLU A 220 10.44 -20.57 -2.88
N ASP A 221 9.26 -21.09 -3.23
CA ASP A 221 8.83 -21.15 -4.64
C ASP A 221 8.45 -19.76 -5.18
N PHE A 222 8.11 -18.81 -4.31
CA PHE A 222 7.95 -17.41 -4.69
C PHE A 222 9.27 -16.79 -5.15
N ASP A 223 10.33 -16.97 -4.36
CA ASP A 223 11.66 -16.50 -4.71
C ASP A 223 12.09 -17.02 -6.08
N LYS A 224 11.92 -18.32 -6.33
CA LYS A 224 12.23 -18.93 -7.63
C LYS A 224 11.43 -18.32 -8.79
N SER A 225 10.14 -18.03 -8.57
CA SER A 225 9.30 -17.40 -9.60
C SER A 225 9.77 -15.97 -9.94
N MET A 226 10.44 -15.31 -8.99
CA MET A 226 10.95 -13.94 -9.13
C MET A 226 12.44 -13.87 -9.49
N ASP A 227 13.15 -14.99 -9.64
CA ASP A 227 14.61 -15.00 -9.87
C ASP A 227 15.05 -14.27 -11.16
N SER A 228 14.16 -14.10 -12.13
CA SER A 228 14.45 -13.34 -13.36
C SER A 228 14.35 -11.82 -13.20
N LEU A 229 13.81 -11.34 -12.07
CA LEU A 229 13.68 -9.92 -11.81
C LEU A 229 15.00 -9.32 -11.37
N GLN A 230 15.24 -8.08 -11.79
CA GLN A 230 16.40 -7.31 -11.34
C GLN A 230 16.31 -7.05 -9.84
N GLU A 231 17.34 -7.48 -9.11
CA GLU A 231 17.46 -7.26 -7.68
C GLU A 231 17.51 -5.76 -7.37
N GLY A 232 16.80 -5.33 -6.32
CA GLY A 232 16.76 -3.95 -5.83
C GLY A 232 15.83 -3.00 -6.61
N GLN A 233 15.13 -3.47 -7.65
CA GLN A 233 14.37 -2.59 -8.56
C GLN A 233 12.84 -2.69 -8.42
N TYR A 234 12.34 -3.47 -7.47
CA TYR A 234 10.91 -3.69 -7.24
C TYR A 234 10.53 -3.44 -5.78
N GLU A 235 9.38 -2.81 -5.58
CA GLU A 235 8.82 -2.48 -4.26
C GLU A 235 7.29 -2.54 -4.22
N ALA A 236 6.69 -2.10 -3.11
CA ALA A 236 5.24 -1.87 -3.02
C ALA A 236 4.34 -3.02 -3.53
N PRO A 237 4.51 -4.27 -3.03
CA PRO A 237 3.68 -5.37 -3.46
C PRO A 237 2.21 -5.10 -3.14
N THR A 238 1.33 -5.19 -4.13
CA THR A 238 -0.13 -5.23 -3.90
C THR A 238 -0.74 -6.35 -4.70
N ALA A 239 -1.52 -7.21 -4.06
CA ALA A 239 -2.21 -8.32 -4.69
C ALA A 239 -3.74 -8.21 -4.57
N PHE A 240 -4.44 -8.84 -5.49
CA PHE A 240 -5.89 -8.94 -5.47
C PHE A 240 -6.34 -10.22 -6.17
N LYS A 241 -7.50 -10.73 -5.76
CA LYS A 241 -8.12 -11.92 -6.35
C LYS A 241 -8.97 -11.52 -7.55
N LEU A 242 -8.72 -12.17 -8.68
CA LEU A 242 -9.49 -12.03 -9.91
C LEU A 242 -10.84 -12.75 -9.81
N GLU A 243 -11.81 -12.38 -10.66
CA GLU A 243 -13.16 -12.95 -10.65
C GLU A 243 -13.16 -14.47 -10.92
N ASP A 244 -12.15 -14.97 -11.64
CA ASP A 244 -11.94 -16.40 -11.91
C ASP A 244 -11.21 -17.15 -10.80
N GLY A 245 -10.88 -16.48 -9.69
CA GLY A 245 -10.25 -17.05 -8.51
C GLY A 245 -8.72 -17.04 -8.51
N ARG A 246 -8.06 -16.62 -9.59
CA ARG A 246 -6.60 -16.45 -9.61
C ARG A 246 -6.17 -15.21 -8.82
N TRP A 247 -4.90 -15.15 -8.44
CA TRP A 247 -4.29 -13.97 -7.84
C TRP A 247 -3.53 -13.17 -8.87
N CYS A 248 -3.64 -11.85 -8.77
CA CYS A 248 -2.80 -10.92 -9.49
C CYS A 248 -1.99 -10.10 -8.48
N LEU A 249 -0.67 -10.08 -8.64
CA LEU A 249 0.28 -9.31 -7.84
C LEU A 249 0.87 -8.22 -8.73
N PHE A 250 0.86 -6.98 -8.27
CA PHE A 250 1.58 -5.89 -8.89
C PHE A 250 2.79 -5.53 -8.03
N LEU A 251 3.94 -5.37 -8.68
CA LEU A 251 5.18 -4.88 -8.05
C LEU A 251 5.59 -3.56 -8.70
N ASP A 252 5.84 -2.53 -7.91
CA ASP A 252 6.22 -1.21 -8.41
C ASP A 252 7.69 -1.25 -8.85
N PHE A 253 7.92 -1.14 -10.16
CA PHE A 253 9.26 -1.01 -10.73
C PHE A 253 9.68 0.45 -10.64
N TYR A 254 10.72 0.74 -9.85
CA TYR A 254 11.09 2.11 -9.48
C TYR A 254 12.58 2.39 -9.78
N GLY A 255 13.04 3.63 -9.56
CA GLY A 255 14.47 3.97 -9.67
C GLY A 255 15.00 4.12 -11.10
N VAL A 256 14.11 4.20 -12.07
CA VAL A 256 14.38 4.46 -13.50
C VAL A 256 13.72 5.77 -13.94
N SER A 257 13.68 6.07 -15.23
CA SER A 257 12.97 7.26 -15.74
C SER A 257 11.47 7.21 -15.43
N ALA A 258 10.81 8.38 -15.44
CA ALA A 258 9.38 8.47 -15.14
C ALA A 258 8.52 7.70 -16.15
N GLU A 259 9.02 7.53 -17.37
CA GLU A 259 8.39 6.82 -18.49
C GLU A 259 8.53 5.30 -18.38
N GLU A 260 9.58 4.82 -17.70
CA GLU A 260 9.89 3.39 -17.57
C GLU A 260 9.39 2.79 -16.25
N GLN A 261 9.19 3.62 -15.22
CA GLN A 261 8.74 3.16 -13.92
C GLN A 261 7.22 2.89 -13.86
N GLY A 262 6.81 2.10 -12.87
CA GLY A 262 5.42 1.81 -12.55
C GLY A 262 5.18 0.32 -12.31
N TYR A 263 3.92 -0.02 -12.09
CA TYR A 263 3.55 -1.39 -11.73
C TYR A 263 3.75 -2.41 -12.84
N VAL A 264 4.40 -3.52 -12.48
CA VAL A 264 4.55 -4.75 -13.29
C VAL A 264 3.63 -5.83 -12.73
N PRO A 265 2.64 -6.31 -13.51
CA PRO A 265 1.72 -7.37 -13.12
C PRO A 265 2.26 -8.80 -13.23
N PHE A 266 1.84 -9.65 -12.29
CA PHE A 266 2.11 -11.08 -12.23
C PHE A 266 0.83 -11.85 -11.87
N ILE A 267 0.66 -13.06 -12.39
CA ILE A 267 -0.53 -13.90 -12.13
C ILE A 267 -0.11 -15.24 -11.53
N ALA A 268 -0.83 -15.68 -10.50
CA ALA A 268 -0.69 -17.01 -9.89
C ALA A 268 -2.07 -17.66 -9.69
N ASP A 269 -2.12 -18.99 -9.64
CA ASP A 269 -3.37 -19.70 -9.34
C ASP A 269 -3.80 -19.54 -7.87
N GLN A 270 -2.82 -19.53 -6.96
CA GLN A 270 -3.01 -19.49 -5.51
C GLN A 270 -1.74 -18.95 -4.84
N LEU A 271 -1.89 -18.29 -3.69
CA LEU A 271 -0.76 -17.70 -2.96
C LEU A 271 0.18 -18.77 -2.40
N SER A 272 -0.37 -19.89 -1.92
CA SER A 272 0.38 -21.02 -1.34
C SER A 272 1.42 -21.66 -2.27
N LYS A 273 1.25 -21.55 -3.60
CA LYS A 273 2.23 -22.09 -4.56
C LYS A 273 3.41 -21.15 -4.78
N GLY A 274 3.25 -19.86 -4.48
CA GLY A 274 4.25 -18.83 -4.78
C GLY A 274 4.55 -18.64 -6.27
N ASN A 275 3.95 -19.38 -7.19
CA ASN A 275 4.32 -19.35 -8.61
C ASN A 275 3.61 -18.21 -9.36
N PHE A 276 4.23 -17.03 -9.37
CA PHE A 276 3.73 -15.84 -10.05
C PHE A 276 4.39 -15.65 -11.41
N ILE A 277 3.58 -15.54 -12.46
CA ILE A 277 4.03 -15.40 -13.86
C ILE A 277 3.85 -13.96 -14.30
N ARG A 278 4.96 -13.31 -14.68
CA ARG A 278 4.95 -11.95 -15.25
C ARG A 278 4.00 -11.88 -16.46
N SER A 279 3.07 -10.92 -16.42
CA SER A 279 1.93 -10.84 -17.33
C SER A 279 1.67 -9.43 -17.87
N ASP A 280 2.62 -8.50 -17.70
CA ASP A 280 2.50 -7.06 -17.99
C ASP A 280 2.04 -6.73 -19.42
N GLN A 281 2.35 -7.57 -20.40
CA GLN A 281 1.88 -7.39 -21.79
C GLN A 281 0.34 -7.40 -21.94
N SER A 282 -0.39 -7.99 -20.98
CA SER A 282 -1.85 -8.05 -21.01
C SER A 282 -2.53 -6.88 -20.29
N PHE A 283 -1.76 -5.99 -19.66
CA PHE A 283 -2.26 -4.93 -18.80
C PHE A 283 -2.09 -3.57 -19.46
N LYS A 284 -3.01 -2.66 -19.15
CA LYS A 284 -2.94 -1.28 -19.59
C LYS A 284 -3.27 -0.35 -18.43
N PHE A 285 -2.39 0.61 -18.22
CA PHE A 285 -2.58 1.73 -17.30
C PHE A 285 -2.74 3.03 -18.10
N PRO A 286 -3.56 3.98 -17.64
CA PRO A 286 -3.73 5.27 -18.31
C PRO A 286 -2.50 6.19 -18.14
N TYR A 287 -1.70 5.95 -17.09
CA TYR A 287 -0.45 6.63 -16.75
C TYR A 287 0.33 5.78 -15.72
N GLY A 288 1.52 6.22 -15.29
CA GLY A 288 2.31 5.53 -14.27
C GLY A 288 1.67 5.57 -12.88
N TYR A 289 1.12 4.43 -12.44
CA TYR A 289 0.62 4.24 -11.08
C TYR A 289 1.80 3.89 -10.16
N LYS A 290 1.76 4.38 -8.91
CA LYS A 290 2.76 4.12 -7.87
C LYS A 290 2.10 3.59 -6.60
N HIS A 291 2.91 3.19 -5.61
CA HIS A 291 2.51 2.52 -4.37
C HIS A 291 1.07 2.80 -3.91
N GLY A 292 0.24 1.77 -3.99
CA GLY A 292 -1.14 1.80 -3.54
C GLY A 292 -1.76 0.41 -3.43
N THR A 293 -3.07 0.37 -3.22
CA THR A 293 -3.82 -0.88 -2.98
C THR A 293 -5.04 -1.02 -3.88
N ILE A 294 -5.37 -2.26 -4.22
CA ILE A 294 -6.51 -2.62 -5.07
C ILE A 294 -7.63 -3.23 -4.23
N LEU A 295 -8.81 -2.61 -4.28
CA LEU A 295 -10.03 -3.09 -3.65
C LEU A 295 -11.01 -3.63 -4.69
N PRO A 296 -11.49 -4.87 -4.55
CA PRO A 296 -12.64 -5.34 -5.30
C PRO A 296 -13.91 -4.56 -4.94
N ILE A 297 -14.61 -4.09 -5.96
CA ILE A 297 -15.82 -3.28 -5.85
C ILE A 297 -16.96 -3.85 -6.71
N THR A 298 -18.17 -3.41 -6.41
CA THR A 298 -19.38 -3.71 -7.18
C THR A 298 -19.40 -2.95 -8.50
N ARG A 299 -20.27 -3.37 -9.43
CA ARG A 299 -20.46 -2.68 -10.71
C ARG A 299 -21.11 -1.31 -10.52
N GLU A 300 -21.94 -1.16 -9.50
CA GLU A 300 -22.60 0.08 -9.11
C GLU A 300 -21.58 1.09 -8.58
N GLU A 301 -20.66 0.66 -7.70
CA GLU A 301 -19.54 1.48 -7.24
C GLU A 301 -18.62 1.89 -8.40
N TYR A 302 -18.28 0.95 -9.29
CA TYR A 302 -17.49 1.24 -10.48
C TYR A 302 -18.18 2.31 -11.34
N ALA A 303 -19.49 2.20 -11.57
CA ALA A 303 -20.24 3.16 -12.36
C ALA A 303 -20.27 4.56 -11.72
N ARG A 304 -20.43 4.64 -10.39
CA ARG A 304 -20.34 5.90 -9.65
C ARG A 304 -18.96 6.55 -9.81
N LEU A 305 -17.89 5.78 -9.62
CA LEU A 305 -16.51 6.25 -9.78
C LEU A 305 -16.20 6.69 -11.22
N LYS A 306 -16.68 5.98 -12.23
CA LYS A 306 -16.51 6.39 -13.64
C LYS A 306 -17.23 7.69 -13.98
N ALA A 307 -18.38 7.94 -13.35
CA ALA A 307 -19.15 9.17 -13.54
C ALA A 307 -18.63 10.33 -12.69
N PHE A 308 -17.79 10.06 -11.68
CA PHE A 308 -17.28 11.07 -10.77
C PHE A 308 -16.41 12.10 -11.49
N LYS A 309 -16.74 13.37 -11.24
CA LYS A 309 -16.00 14.55 -11.64
C LYS A 309 -16.09 15.55 -10.50
N LYS A 310 -14.95 16.08 -10.10
CA LYS A 310 -14.84 17.16 -9.11
C LYS A 310 -14.19 18.35 -9.77
N LYS A 311 -14.77 19.54 -9.58
CA LYS A 311 -14.12 20.75 -10.08
C LYS A 311 -12.83 20.99 -9.30
N PRO A 312 -11.78 21.55 -9.91
CA PRO A 312 -10.56 21.89 -9.19
C PRO A 312 -10.78 22.82 -7.97
N SER A 313 -11.90 23.54 -7.93
CA SER A 313 -12.28 24.45 -6.85
C SER A 313 -13.10 23.81 -5.72
N GLU A 314 -13.57 22.58 -5.91
CA GLU A 314 -14.34 21.87 -4.89
C GLU A 314 -13.35 21.22 -3.92
N TYR A 315 -13.56 21.43 -2.62
CA TYR A 315 -12.78 20.83 -1.55
C TYR A 315 -13.41 19.53 -1.10
#